data_AF-A0A1Q7MWY1-F1
#
_entry.id   AF-A0A1Q7MWY1-F1
#
_cell.length_a   1.000
_cell.length_b   1.000
_cell.length_c   1.000
_cell.angle_alpha   90.00
_cell.angle_beta   90.00
_cell.angle_gamma   90.00
#
_symmetry.space_group_name_H-M   'P 1'
#
loop_
_entity.id
_entity.type
_entity.pdbx_description
1 polymer ?
#
loop_
_entity_poly.entity_id
_entity_poly.type
_entity_poly.pdbx_seq_one_letter_code
_entity_poly.pdbx_strand_id
1 'polypeptide(L)'
;MRYRATDGRWHSGMTESISKSGVLLRVGKALEPNTAIEMEVEFPAVRGEEPARLICRGRIVRSDEAPETAESSTVIAATIARYRFDH
;
A
#
# COMPACT_ATOMS: atom_id res chain seq x y z
N MET A 1 -1.79 -4.41 5.08
CA MET A 1 -1.93 -4.23 3.62
C MET A 1 -0.74 -4.90 2.94
N ARG A 2 -0.91 -5.45 1.74
CA ARG A 2 0.22 -6.01 0.97
C ARG A 2 0.47 -5.14 -0.25
N TYR A 3 1.73 -5.05 -0.65
CA TYR A 3 2.10 -4.32 -1.87
C TYR A 3 3.20 -5.07 -2.62
N ARG A 4 3.30 -4.83 -3.91
CA ARG A 4 4.42 -5.26 -4.74
C ARG A 4 4.84 -4.15 -5.69
N ALA A 5 6.14 -4.05 -5.90
CA ALA A 5 6.74 -3.09 -6.81
C ALA A 5 7.31 -3.83 -8.03
N THR A 6 8.35 -3.28 -8.64
CA THR A 6 9.01 -3.83 -9.83
C THR A 6 9.66 -5.19 -9.63
N ASP A 7 9.93 -5.59 -8.38
CA ASP A 7 10.48 -6.91 -8.05
C ASP A 7 9.45 -8.05 -8.15
N GLY A 8 8.16 -7.71 -8.30
CA GLY A 8 7.05 -8.65 -8.39
C GLY A 8 6.75 -9.42 -7.09
N ARG A 9 7.50 -9.16 -6.02
CA ARG A 9 7.35 -9.85 -4.73
C ARG A 9 6.37 -9.09 -3.85
N TRP A 10 5.54 -9.83 -3.13
CA TRP A 10 4.62 -9.25 -2.16
C TRP A 10 5.36 -8.94 -0.86
N HIS A 11 5.22 -7.70 -0.41
CA HIS A 11 5.73 -7.17 0.85
C HIS A 11 4.58 -6.76 1.76
N SER A 12 4.82 -6.76 3.06
CA SER A 12 3.88 -6.24 4.05
C SER A 12 4.08 -4.73 4.23
N GLY A 13 2.98 -3.99 4.26
CA GLY A 13 2.96 -2.57 4.59
C GLY A 13 1.84 -2.27 5.59
N MET A 14 2.10 -1.31 6.48
CA MET A 14 1.09 -0.77 7.38
C MET A 14 0.47 0.47 6.74
N THR A 15 -0.86 0.52 6.68
CA THR A 15 -1.58 1.67 6.14
C THR A 15 -1.67 2.75 7.20
N GLU A 16 -1.07 3.92 6.96
CA GLU A 16 -1.18 5.08 7.84
C GLU A 16 -2.43 5.91 7.48
N SER A 17 -2.70 6.07 6.18
CA SER A 17 -3.95 6.66 5.68
C SER A 17 -4.24 6.21 4.26
N ILE A 18 -5.52 6.17 3.88
CA ILE A 18 -5.97 5.82 2.53
C ILE A 18 -7.16 6.69 2.10
N SER A 19 -7.17 7.07 0.83
CA SER A 19 -8.27 7.78 0.18
C SER A 19 -8.53 7.21 -1.21
N LYS A 20 -9.42 7.84 -1.98
CA LYS A 20 -9.64 7.47 -3.39
C LYS A 20 -8.43 7.77 -4.28
N SER A 21 -7.65 8.80 -3.97
CA SER A 21 -6.57 9.29 -4.83
C SER A 21 -5.19 8.79 -4.44
N GLY A 22 -5.01 8.28 -3.22
CA GLY A 22 -3.71 7.84 -2.74
C GLY A 22 -3.74 7.18 -1.39
N VAL A 23 -2.57 6.72 -0.98
CA VAL A 23 -2.33 5.99 0.27
C VAL A 23 -0.96 6.37 0.82
N LEU A 24 -0.86 6.42 2.13
CA LEU A 24 0.37 6.54 2.88
C LEU A 24 0.65 5.19 3.55
N LEU A 25 1.80 4.60 3.27
CA LEU A 25 2.21 3.30 3.78
C LEU A 25 3.50 3.42 4.57
N ARG A 26 3.55 2.78 5.72
CA ARG A 26 4.79 2.49 6.41
C ARG A 26 5.30 1.12 5.96
N VAL A 27 6.57 1.07 5.54
CA VAL A 27 7.22 -0.07 4.90
C VAL A 27 8.63 -0.27 5.44
N GLY A 28 9.18 -1.48 5.27
CA GLY A 28 10.55 -1.79 5.70
C GLY A 28 11.65 -1.31 4.75
N LYS A 29 11.30 -0.83 3.55
CA LYS A 29 12.26 -0.34 2.56
C LYS A 29 11.68 0.79 1.72
N ALA A 30 12.48 1.84 1.51
CA ALA A 30 12.16 2.91 0.59
C ALA A 30 11.98 2.39 -0.85
N LEU A 31 11.05 3.02 -1.57
CA LEU A 31 10.87 2.84 -3.01
C LEU A 31 11.14 4.15 -3.73
N GLU A 32 11.66 4.09 -4.95
CA GLU A 32 11.95 5.30 -5.71
C GLU A 32 10.65 5.98 -6.17
N PRO A 33 10.58 7.32 -6.19
CA PRO A 33 9.48 8.04 -6.82
C PRO A 33 9.21 7.55 -8.25
N ASN A 34 7.96 7.61 -8.68
CA ASN A 34 7.46 7.15 -9.98
C ASN A 34 7.50 5.61 -10.21
N THR A 35 8.02 4.84 -9.25
CA THR A 35 7.94 3.37 -9.27
C THR A 35 6.50 2.90 -9.31
N ALA A 36 6.17 1.98 -10.22
CA ALA A 36 4.85 1.37 -10.29
C ALA A 36 4.62 0.48 -9.07
N ILE A 37 3.43 0.59 -8.48
CA ILE A 37 3.05 -0.18 -7.30
C ILE A 37 1.65 -0.77 -7.48
N GLU A 38 1.52 -2.03 -7.10
CA GLU A 38 0.23 -2.70 -6.91
C GLU A 38 0.04 -3.02 -5.43
N MET A 39 -1.18 -2.85 -4.97
CA MET A 39 -1.54 -2.84 -3.56
C MET A 39 -2.79 -3.68 -3.35
N GLU A 40 -2.76 -4.57 -2.38
CA GLU A 40 -3.86 -5.44 -1.98
C GLU A 40 -4.34 -5.03 -0.59
N VAL A 41 -5.59 -4.60 -0.52
CA VAL A 41 -6.31 -4.30 0.72
C VAL A 41 -7.31 -5.43 0.95
N GLU A 42 -7.16 -6.14 2.06
CA GLU A 42 -8.10 -7.16 2.49
C GLU A 42 -9.13 -6.52 3.43
N PHE A 43 -10.40 -6.69 3.12
CA PHE A 43 -11.51 -6.28 3.97
C PHE A 43 -12.04 -7.51 4.72
N PRO A 44 -12.12 -7.45 6.06
CA PRO A 44 -12.63 -8.56 6.83
C PRO A 44 -14.12 -8.77 6.54
N ALA A 45 -14.53 -10.04 6.54
CA ALA A 45 -15.92 -10.43 6.56
C ALA A 45 -16.64 -9.86 7.80
N VAL A 46 -17.81 -9.27 7.61
CA VAL A 46 -18.70 -8.85 8.70
C VAL A 46 -20.03 -9.57 8.54
N ARG A 47 -20.53 -10.20 9.61
CA ARG A 47 -21.87 -10.82 9.67
C ARG A 47 -22.22 -11.78 8.52
N GLY A 48 -21.31 -12.71 8.19
CA GLY A 48 -21.58 -13.76 7.20
C GLY A 48 -21.36 -13.34 5.74
N GLU A 49 -20.83 -12.14 5.51
CA GLU A 49 -20.30 -11.73 4.20
C GLU A 49 -18.98 -12.45 3.91
N GLU A 50 -18.69 -12.71 2.63
CA GLU A 50 -17.38 -13.20 2.21
C GLU A 50 -16.33 -12.08 2.32
N PRO A 51 -15.07 -12.39 2.70
CA PRO A 51 -14.01 -11.39 2.71
C PRO A 51 -13.78 -10.86 1.30
N ALA A 52 -13.62 -9.54 1.17
CA ALA A 52 -13.37 -8.88 -0.10
C ALA A 52 -11.91 -8.44 -0.21
N ARG A 53 -11.33 -8.53 -1.41
CA ARG A 53 -10.02 -7.94 -1.69
C ARG A 53 -10.17 -6.77 -2.65
N LEU A 54 -9.43 -5.71 -2.41
CA LEU A 54 -9.33 -4.56 -3.31
C LEU A 54 -7.91 -4.45 -3.83
N ILE A 55 -7.77 -4.54 -5.14
CA ILE A 55 -6.50 -4.37 -5.84
C ILE A 55 -6.43 -2.93 -6.36
N CYS A 56 -5.50 -2.15 -5.81
CA CYS A 56 -5.20 -0.79 -6.20
C CYS A 56 -3.89 -0.74 -7.01
N ARG A 57 -3.83 0.12 -8.02
CA ARG A 57 -2.63 0.34 -8.85
C ARG A 57 -2.32 1.83 -8.95
N GLY A 58 -1.04 2.16 -8.89
CA GLY A 58 -0.58 3.53 -9.06
C GLY A 58 0.93 3.62 -9.06
N ARG A 59 1.45 4.73 -8.54
CA ARG A 59 2.88 5.04 -8.50
C ARG A 59 3.28 5.69 -7.19
N ILE A 60 4.54 5.49 -6.80
CA ILE A 60 5.15 6.20 -5.68
C ILE A 60 5.25 7.70 -6.03
N VAL A 61 4.82 8.54 -5.10
CA VAL A 61 4.93 10.00 -5.16
C VAL A 61 6.20 10.46 -4.45
N ARG A 62 6.43 9.94 -3.23
CA ARG A 62 7.61 10.25 -2.42
C ARG A 62 7.87 9.15 -1.40
N SER A 63 9.09 9.17 -0.86
CA SER A 63 9.55 8.31 0.23
C SER A 63 10.23 9.19 1.27
N ASP A 64 9.76 9.12 2.50
CA ASP A 64 10.20 9.91 3.64
C ASP A 64 10.74 8.95 4.72
N GLU A 65 11.80 9.33 5.42
CA GLU A 65 12.25 8.58 6.60
C GLU A 65 11.16 8.63 7.68
N ALA A 66 10.86 7.51 8.33
CA ALA A 66 9.97 7.56 9.48
C ALA A 66 10.67 8.29 10.64
N PRO A 67 9.90 8.96 11.53
CA PRO A 67 10.45 9.53 12.75
C PRO A 67 11.22 8.46 13.55
N GLU A 68 12.34 8.86 14.17
CA GLU A 68 13.33 7.98 14.84
C GLU A 68 12.74 7.04 15.90
N THR A 69 11.53 7.33 16.40
CA THR A 69 10.81 6.52 17.39
C THR A 69 10.10 5.30 16.82
N ALA A 70 10.01 5.17 15.49
CA ALA A 70 9.42 4.02 14.82
C ALA A 70 10.52 3.15 14.21
N GLU A 71 10.76 1.96 14.79
CA GLU A 71 11.72 0.94 14.33
C GLU A 71 11.94 0.99 12.81
N SER A 72 13.13 1.47 12.40
CA SER A 72 13.70 1.51 11.05
C SER A 72 12.70 1.37 9.88
N SER A 73 11.66 2.21 9.88
CA SER A 73 10.61 2.15 8.88
C SER A 73 10.74 3.34 7.92
N THR A 74 10.39 3.13 6.66
CA THR A 74 10.23 4.21 5.68
C THR A 74 8.74 4.46 5.50
N VAL A 75 8.35 5.72 5.31
CA VAL A 75 6.99 6.08 4.92
C VAL A 75 6.99 6.41 3.43
N ILE A 76 6.11 5.76 2.67
CA ILE A 76 5.94 6.01 1.24
C ILE A 76 4.54 6.53 0.97
N ALA A 77 4.43 7.54 0.11
CA ALA A 77 3.15 8.00 -0.42
C ALA A 77 2.99 7.45 -1.84
N ALA A 78 1.83 6.87 -2.15
CA ALA A 78 1.51 6.36 -3.47
C ALA A 78 0.16 6.87 -3.97
N THR A 79 0.03 7.07 -5.28
CA THR A 79 -1.25 7.37 -5.92
C THR A 79 -2.12 6.11 -6.01
N ILE A 80 -3.43 6.28 -6.08
CA ILE A 80 -4.37 5.25 -6.54
C ILE A 80 -4.95 5.74 -7.87
N ALA A 81 -4.45 5.19 -8.98
CA ALA A 81 -4.91 5.54 -10.32
C ALA A 81 -6.08 4.67 -10.77
N ARG A 82 -6.07 3.39 -10.39
CA ARG A 82 -7.13 2.42 -10.70
C ARG A 82 -7.30 1.47 -9.52
N TYR A 83 -8.51 1.00 -9.29
CA TYR A 83 -8.79 -0.06 -8.33
C TYR A 83 -9.89 -0.98 -8.85
N ARG A 84 -9.89 -2.23 -8.38
CA ARG A 84 -10.94 -3.22 -8.64
C ARG A 84 -11.11 -4.12 -7.42
N PHE A 85 -12.32 -4.59 -7.18
CA PHE A 85 -12.54 -5.71 -6.28
C PHE A 85 -12.07 -7.01 -6.95
N ASP A 86 -11.46 -7.88 -6.17
CA ASP A 86 -11.09 -9.25 -6.52
C ASP A 86 -11.98 -10.15 -5.64
N HIS A 87 -12.93 -10.83 -6.30
CA HIS A 87 -13.91 -11.73 -5.69
C HIS A 87 -13.47 -13.17 -5.95
#